data_AF-A0A5D4NG48-F1
#
_entry.id   AF-A0A5D4NG48-F1
#
_cell.length_a   1.000
_cell.length_b   1.000
_cell.length_c   1.000
_cell.angle_alpha   90.00
_cell.angle_beta   90.00
_cell.angle_gamma   90.00
#
_symmetry.space_group_name_H-M   'P 1'
#
loop_
_entity.id
_entity.type
_entity.pdbx_description
1 polymer ?
#
loop_
_entity_poly.entity_id
_entity_poly.type
_entity_poly.pdbx_seq_one_letter_code
_entity_poly.pdbx_strand_id
1 'polypeptide(L)'
;MVNHYIAVQSFVHKIDCFCPGKEHSDKIKVSQGDIISFQYERTYNMVNGWYVLVQVNHSNFYIAVEDLTHYYLQGLFYTETDLELQINYLNFCVNEALDLNDEGKFKAAAEKWIELKEYREKLAGAADSSMKVSL
;
A
#
# COMPACT_ATOMS: atom_id res chain seq x y z
N MET A 1 10.82 -6.57 -12.14
CA MET A 1 10.72 -5.84 -10.88
C MET A 1 9.28 -5.76 -10.33
N VAL A 2 8.94 -6.66 -9.41
CA VAL A 2 7.68 -6.54 -8.66
C VAL A 2 7.72 -5.21 -7.90
N ASN A 3 6.67 -4.40 -8.01
CA ASN A 3 6.58 -3.17 -7.24
C ASN A 3 5.83 -3.45 -5.94
N HIS A 4 6.46 -3.17 -4.81
CA HIS A 4 5.87 -3.35 -3.49
C HIS A 4 5.36 -2.03 -2.95
N TYR A 5 4.22 -2.11 -2.27
CA TYR A 5 3.55 -1.02 -1.60
C TYR A 5 3.11 -1.53 -0.23
N ILE A 6 2.84 -0.62 0.70
CA ILE A 6 2.34 -0.98 2.02
C ILE A 6 1.00 -0.30 2.29
N ALA A 7 0.03 -1.07 2.74
CA ALA A 7 -1.23 -0.52 3.22
C ALA A 7 -0.99 0.28 4.50
N VAL A 8 -1.38 1.55 4.52
CA VAL A 8 -1.30 2.40 5.72
C VAL A 8 -2.66 2.55 6.40
N GLN A 9 -3.73 2.09 5.74
CA GLN A 9 -5.07 1.98 6.30
C GLN A 9 -5.67 0.65 5.88
N SER A 10 -6.58 0.11 6.71
CA SER A 10 -7.31 -1.11 6.36
C SER A 10 -8.45 -0.81 5.39
N PHE A 11 -8.61 -1.62 4.34
CA PHE A 11 -9.70 -1.50 3.39
C PHE A 11 -10.17 -2.86 2.89
N VAL A 12 -11.36 -2.89 2.27
CA VAL A 12 -11.92 -4.09 1.66
C VAL A 12 -12.09 -3.84 0.17
N HIS A 13 -11.45 -4.68 -0.64
CA HIS A 13 -11.61 -4.67 -2.09
C HIS A 13 -12.58 -5.77 -2.50
N LYS A 14 -13.49 -5.45 -3.41
CA LYS A 14 -14.40 -6.41 -4.04
C LYS A 14 -13.71 -6.92 -5.30
N ILE A 15 -13.40 -8.21 -5.33
CA ILE A 15 -12.72 -8.83 -6.47
C ILE A 15 -13.73 -8.96 -7.60
N ASP A 16 -13.38 -8.41 -8.75
CA ASP A 16 -14.15 -8.60 -9.97
C ASP A 16 -13.98 -10.03 -10.51
N CYS A 17 -15.11 -10.68 -10.81
CA CYS A 17 -15.12 -12.02 -11.38
C CYS A 17 -15.41 -11.96 -12.89
N PHE A 18 -14.57 -12.62 -13.70
CA PHE A 18 -14.73 -12.68 -15.16
C PHE A 18 -15.60 -13.87 -15.62
N CYS A 19 -16.32 -14.53 -14.71
CA CYS A 19 -17.14 -15.71 -15.04
C CYS A 19 -18.46 -15.31 -15.70
N PRO A 20 -18.81 -15.85 -16.89
CA PRO A 20 -20.10 -15.58 -17.52
C PRO A 20 -21.24 -16.18 -16.70
N GLY A 21 -22.24 -15.36 -16.37
CA GLY A 21 -23.51 -15.81 -15.80
C GLY A 21 -23.56 -16.06 -14.29
N LYS A 22 -22.55 -15.64 -13.53
CA LYS A 22 -22.60 -15.68 -12.05
C LYS A 22 -22.07 -14.39 -11.41
N GLU A 23 -22.83 -13.81 -10.49
CA GLU A 23 -22.32 -12.79 -9.58
C GLU A 23 -21.55 -13.48 -8.45
N HIS A 24 -20.26 -13.71 -8.65
CA HIS A 24 -19.36 -14.05 -7.54
C HIS A 24 -18.71 -12.75 -7.08
N SER A 25 -19.03 -12.35 -5.85
CA SER A 25 -18.50 -11.15 -5.21
C SER A 25 -17.59 -11.60 -4.06
N ASP A 26 -16.39 -12.07 -4.39
CA ASP A 26 -15.39 -12.29 -3.35
C ASP A 26 -14.85 -10.94 -2.86
N LYS A 27 -14.53 -10.88 -1.57
CA LYS A 27 -13.98 -9.70 -0.93
C LYS A 27 -12.66 -10.07 -0.30
N ILE A 28 -11.65 -9.25 -0.53
CA ILE A 28 -10.37 -9.35 0.17
C ILE A 28 -10.23 -8.17 1.13
N LYS A 29 -9.90 -8.49 2.38
CA LYS A 29 -9.52 -7.49 3.37
C LYS A 29 -8.02 -7.27 3.27
N VAL A 30 -7.63 -6.02 3.01
CA VAL A 30 -6.26 -5.54 3.12
C VAL A 30 -6.15 -4.86 4.49
N SER A 31 -5.28 -5.38 5.35
CA SER A 31 -5.09 -4.82 6.68
C SER A 31 -3.96 -3.79 6.66
N GLN A 32 -4.03 -2.83 7.58
CA GLN A 32 -2.94 -1.89 7.80
C GLN A 32 -1.63 -2.65 8.06
N GLY A 33 -0.56 -2.22 7.39
CA GLY A 33 0.74 -2.85 7.35
C GLY A 33 0.89 -3.97 6.32
N ASP A 34 -0.17 -4.42 5.64
CA ASP A 34 -0.03 -5.48 4.63
C ASP A 34 0.81 -5.01 3.44
N ILE A 35 1.62 -5.93 2.88
CA ILE A 35 2.37 -5.67 1.66
C ILE A 35 1.50 -6.01 0.45
N ILE A 36 1.40 -5.03 -0.45
CA ILE A 36 0.70 -5.15 -1.72
C ILE A 36 1.77 -5.22 -2.81
N SER A 37 1.82 -6.34 -3.52
CA SER A 37 2.79 -6.58 -4.58
C SER A 37 2.11 -6.55 -5.93
N PHE A 38 2.49 -5.60 -6.79
CA PHE A 38 1.99 -5.50 -8.15
C PHE A 38 2.86 -6.33 -9.08
N GLN A 39 2.24 -7.31 -9.73
CA GLN A 39 2.90 -8.11 -10.74
C GLN A 39 2.80 -7.41 -12.12
N TYR A 40 3.67 -7.79 -13.05
CA TYR A 40 3.63 -7.22 -14.41
C TYR A 40 2.48 -7.74 -15.27
N GLU A 41 1.81 -8.81 -14.82
CA GLU A 41 0.71 -9.40 -15.54
C GLU A 41 -0.47 -8.42 -15.58
N ARG A 42 -0.89 -8.08 -16.79
CA ARG A 42 -1.97 -7.16 -17.10
C ARG A 42 -2.96 -7.86 -18.00
N THR A 43 -4.24 -7.67 -17.71
CA THR A 43 -5.32 -8.10 -18.59
C THR A 43 -6.23 -6.92 -18.90
N TYR A 44 -6.91 -6.97 -20.04
CA TYR A 44 -7.83 -5.94 -20.48
C TYR A 44 -9.19 -6.56 -20.76
N ASN A 45 -10.26 -5.91 -20.29
CA ASN A 45 -11.62 -6.24 -20.69
C ASN A 45 -12.34 -5.01 -21.26
N MET A 46 -13.36 -5.25 -22.07
CA MET A 46 -14.11 -4.19 -22.75
C MET A 46 -15.04 -3.39 -21.81
N VAL A 47 -15.28 -3.89 -20.59
CA VAL A 47 -16.29 -3.33 -19.67
C VAL A 47 -15.67 -2.38 -18.66
N ASN A 48 -14.55 -2.77 -18.07
CA ASN A 48 -13.90 -2.12 -16.94
C ASN A 48 -12.43 -1.75 -17.22
N GLY A 49 -11.92 -2.00 -18.44
CA GLY A 49 -10.62 -1.52 -18.86
C GLY A 49 -9.46 -2.41 -18.40
N TRP A 50 -8.40 -1.78 -17.90
CA TRP A 50 -7.15 -2.45 -17.54
C TRP A 50 -7.18 -3.00 -16.12
N TYR A 51 -6.73 -4.23 -15.99
CA TYR A 51 -6.52 -4.91 -14.72
C TYR A 51 -5.05 -5.27 -14.55
N VAL A 52 -4.59 -5.26 -13.30
CA VAL A 52 -3.27 -5.74 -12.91
C VAL A 52 -3.42 -6.87 -11.92
N LEU A 53 -2.53 -7.87 -12.01
CA LEU A 53 -2.44 -8.92 -11.02
C LEU A 53 -1.73 -8.38 -9.77
N VAL A 54 -2.39 -8.49 -8.62
CA VAL A 54 -1.84 -8.11 -7.33
C VAL A 54 -1.80 -9.30 -6.39
N GLN A 55 -0.78 -9.30 -5.56
CA GLN A 55 -0.64 -10.22 -4.44
C GLN A 55 -0.73 -9.44 -3.14
N VAL A 56 -1.66 -9.83 -2.28
CA VAL A 56 -1.75 -9.36 -0.89
C VAL A 56 -1.77 -10.59 0.00
N ASN A 57 -0.83 -10.66 0.95
CA ASN A 57 -0.63 -11.84 1.80
C ASN A 57 -0.42 -13.11 0.96
N HIS A 58 -1.32 -14.10 1.09
CA HIS A 58 -1.29 -15.36 0.34
C HIS A 58 -2.34 -15.42 -0.78
N SER A 59 -2.93 -14.28 -1.14
CA SER A 59 -4.01 -14.20 -2.13
C SER A 59 -3.56 -13.39 -3.34
N ASN A 60 -3.75 -13.98 -4.53
CA ASN A 60 -3.54 -13.34 -5.82
C ASN A 60 -4.89 -13.04 -6.46
N PHE A 61 -5.08 -11.81 -6.94
CA PHE A 61 -6.33 -11.40 -7.59
C PHE A 61 -6.06 -10.27 -8.58
N TYR A 62 -6.97 -10.10 -9.54
CA TYR A 62 -6.96 -8.97 -10.45
C TYR A 62 -7.70 -7.80 -9.84
N ILE A 63 -7.13 -6.60 -9.98
CA ILE A 63 -7.75 -5.34 -9.58
C ILE A 63 -7.74 -4.37 -10.76
N ALA A 64 -8.83 -3.63 -10.95
CA ALA A 64 -8.93 -2.59 -11.96
C ALA A 64 -7.94 -1.45 -11.64
N VAL A 65 -7.31 -0.89 -12.67
CA VAL A 65 -6.37 0.24 -12.53
C VAL A 65 -7.09 1.46 -11.94
N GLU A 66 -8.37 1.63 -12.25
CA GLU A 66 -9.24 2.67 -11.74
C GLU A 66 -9.41 2.56 -10.21
N ASP A 67 -9.66 1.35 -9.70
CA ASP A 67 -9.79 1.09 -8.26
C ASP A 67 -8.47 1.34 -7.53
N LEU A 68 -7.34 0.93 -8.12
CA LEU A 68 -6.03 1.23 -7.57
C LEU A 68 -5.73 2.72 -7.49
N THR A 69 -6.07 3.44 -8.55
CA THR A 69 -5.91 4.89 -8.61
C THR A 69 -6.77 5.54 -7.53
N HIS A 70 -8.01 5.06 -7.36
CA HIS A 70 -8.91 5.52 -6.32
C HIS A 70 -8.34 5.31 -4.90
N TYR A 71 -7.85 4.09 -4.61
CA TYR A 71 -7.25 3.76 -3.31
C TYR A 71 -5.96 4.53 -3.04
N TYR A 72 -5.13 4.75 -4.07
CA TYR A 72 -3.92 5.56 -3.97
C TYR A 72 -4.25 7.02 -3.64
N LEU A 73 -5.21 7.62 -4.35
CA LEU A 73 -5.64 9.01 -4.11
C LEU A 73 -6.28 9.21 -2.73
N GLN A 74 -6.86 8.15 -2.14
CA GLN A 74 -7.36 8.17 -0.77
C GLN A 74 -6.27 8.00 0.29
N GLY A 75 -5.02 7.73 -0.10
CA GLY A 75 -3.92 7.48 0.82
C GLY A 75 -4.09 6.17 1.61
N LEU A 76 -4.65 5.14 0.99
CA LEU A 76 -4.84 3.82 1.64
C LEU A 76 -3.55 2.99 1.65
N PHE A 77 -2.66 3.22 0.69
CA PHE A 77 -1.35 2.57 0.62
C PHE A 77 -0.30 3.52 0.05
N TYR A 78 0.96 3.25 0.35
CA TYR A 78 2.10 4.08 -0.02
C TYR A 78 3.18 3.31 -0.77
N THR A 79 3.86 4.02 -1.68
CA THR A 79 5.14 3.61 -2.24
C THR A 79 6.27 3.85 -1.23
N GLU A 80 7.47 3.35 -1.54
CA GLU A 80 8.68 3.71 -0.79
C GLU A 80 8.95 5.21 -0.81
N THR A 81 8.76 5.87 -1.95
CA THR A 81 8.95 7.32 -2.09
C THR A 81 7.95 8.11 -1.25
N ASP A 82 6.67 7.69 -1.21
CA ASP A 82 5.66 8.32 -0.36
C ASP A 82 6.05 8.22 1.12
N LEU A 83 6.52 7.04 1.56
CA LEU A 83 7.02 6.84 2.92
C LEU A 83 8.21 7.74 3.24
N GLU A 84 9.20 7.82 2.35
CA GLU A 84 10.37 8.66 2.54
C GLU A 84 10.00 10.14 2.70
N LEU A 85 9.12 10.65 1.84
CA LEU A 85 8.63 12.02 1.93
C LEU A 85 7.89 12.29 3.25
N GLN A 86 7.01 11.38 3.66
CA GLN A 86 6.26 11.52 4.91
C GLN A 86 7.16 11.42 6.15
N ILE A 87 8.13 10.51 6.17
CA ILE A 87 9.12 10.38 7.25
C ILE A 87 9.95 11.65 7.37
N ASN A 88 10.38 12.23 6.24
CA ASN A 88 11.13 13.48 6.22
C ASN A 88 10.29 14.64 6.77
N TYR A 89 9.03 14.75 6.35
CA TYR A 89 8.11 15.78 6.85
C TYR A 89 7.83 15.64 8.35
N LEU A 90 7.61 14.42 8.84
CA LEU A 90 7.36 14.17 10.26
C LEU A 90 8.60 14.47 11.12
N ASN A 91 9.81 14.16 10.63
CA ASN A 91 11.04 14.55 11.31
C ASN A 91 11.15 16.08 11.46
N PHE A 92 10.80 16.83 10.42
CA PHE A 92 10.69 18.29 10.50
C PHE A 92 9.67 18.72 11.56
N CYS A 93 8.47 18.13 11.58
CA CYS A 93 7.42 18.46 12.55
C CYS A 93 7.82 18.15 14.00
N VAL A 94 8.57 17.06 14.22
CA VAL A 94 9.13 16.71 15.52
C VAL A 94 10.08 17.81 16.01
N ASN A 95 10.98 18.27 15.15
CA ASN A 95 11.92 19.34 15.49
C ASN A 95 11.19 20.67 15.75
N GLU A 96 10.23 21.04 14.91
CA GLU A 96 9.42 22.25 15.10
C GLU A 96 8.64 22.21 16.42
N ALA A 97 8.07 21.06 16.78
CA ALA A 97 7.35 20.91 18.04
C ALA A 97 8.28 21.04 19.26
N LEU A 98 9.52 20.55 19.17
CA LEU A 98 10.53 20.74 20.21
C LEU A 98 10.92 22.21 20.35
N ASP A 99 11.14 22.91 19.24
CA ASP A 99 11.49 24.34 19.24
C ASP A 99 10.38 25.21 19.84
N LEU A 100 9.12 24.83 19.61
CA LEU A 100 7.93 25.51 20.15
C LEU A 100 7.53 25.02 21.55
N ASN A 101 8.22 24.02 22.11
CA ASN A 101 7.87 23.36 23.36
C ASN A 101 6.41 22.85 23.39
N ASP A 102 5.93 22.33 22.25
CA ASP A 102 4.57 21.82 22.04
C ASP A 102 4.56 20.29 22.19
N GLU A 103 4.34 19.82 23.42
CA GLU A 103 4.31 18.39 23.75
C GLU A 103 3.26 17.60 22.94
N GLY A 104 2.10 18.21 22.69
CA GLY A 104 1.01 17.56 21.95
C GLY A 104 1.39 17.27 20.51
N LYS A 105 1.95 18.27 19.80
CA LYS A 105 2.44 18.08 18.44
C LYS A 105 3.64 17.15 18.40
N PHE A 106 4.55 17.25 19.36
CA PHE A 106 5.72 16.38 19.44
C PHE A 106 5.28 14.92 19.51
N LYS A 107 4.37 14.59 20.44
CA LYS A 107 3.90 13.22 20.63
C LYS A 107 3.21 12.69 19.38
N ALA A 108 2.29 13.45 18.79
CA ALA A 108 1.58 13.03 17.59
C ALA A 108 2.51 12.82 16.38
N ALA A 109 3.49 13.72 16.18
CA ALA A 109 4.45 13.61 15.10
C ALA A 109 5.42 12.43 15.31
N ALA A 110 5.91 12.25 16.55
CA ALA A 110 6.85 11.18 16.90
C ALA A 110 6.22 9.79 16.78
N GLU A 111 4.98 9.61 17.26
CA GLU A 111 4.24 8.35 17.15
C GLU A 111 4.09 7.94 15.67
N LYS A 112 3.63 8.87 14.83
CA LYS A 112 3.47 8.60 13.39
C LYS A 112 4.81 8.40 12.68
N TRP A 113 5.86 9.10 13.11
CA TRP A 113 7.20 8.94 12.54
C TRP A 113 7.79 7.55 12.78
N ILE A 114 7.58 7.02 14.00
CA ILE A 114 7.98 5.66 14.35
C ILE A 114 7.20 4.64 13.51
N GLU A 115 5.88 4.78 13.46
CA GLU A 115 5.01 3.90 12.65
C GLU A 115 5.44 3.85 11.17
N LEU A 116 5.68 5.00 10.53
CA LEU A 116 6.09 5.01 9.12
C LEU A 116 7.50 4.44 8.89
N LYS A 117 8.40 4.51 9.89
CA LYS A 117 9.70 3.84 9.82
C LYS A 117 9.55 2.32 9.85
N GLU A 118 8.69 1.79 10.71
CA GLU A 118 8.38 0.36 10.74
C GLU A 118 7.82 -0.12 9.39
N TYR A 119 6.97 0.69 8.77
CA TYR A 119 6.45 0.41 7.43
C TYR A 119 7.53 0.41 6.35
N ARG A 120 8.47 1.35 6.40
CA ARG A 120 9.61 1.39 5.48
C ARG A 120 10.48 0.13 5.62
N GLU A 121 10.76 -0.29 6.85
CA GLU A 121 11.54 -1.50 7.12
C GLU A 121 10.83 -2.76 6.60
N LYS A 122 9.52 -2.86 6.85
CA LYS A 122 8.71 -3.98 6.35
C LYS A 122 8.68 -4.03 4.81
N LEU A 123 8.57 -2.87 4.17
CA LEU A 123 8.56 -2.76 2.72
C LEU A 123 9.92 -3.13 2.10
N ALA A 124 11.02 -2.67 2.70
CA ALA A 124 12.38 -3.02 2.29
C ALA A 124 12.64 -4.54 2.40
N GLY A 125 12.22 -5.16 3.52
CA GLY A 125 12.32 -6.60 3.70
C GLY A 125 11.57 -7.41 2.63
N ALA A 126 10.41 -6.92 2.18
CA ALA A 126 9.65 -7.57 1.10
C ALA A 126 10.36 -7.48 -0.27
N ALA A 127 11.00 -6.33 -0.56
CA ALA A 127 11.78 -6.16 -1.79
C ALA A 127 12.99 -7.12 -1.83
N ASP A 128 13.71 -7.25 -0.72
CA ASP A 128 14.86 -8.16 -0.59
C ASP A 128 14.47 -9.63 -0.74
N SER A 129 13.33 -10.05 -0.17
CA SER A 129 12.79 -11.40 -0.33
C SER A 129 12.48 -11.73 -1.80
N SER A 130 11.90 -10.79 -2.54
CA SER A 130 11.56 -10.99 -3.95
C SER A 130 12.80 -11.10 -4.86
N MET A 131 13.91 -10.45 -4.50
CA MET A 131 15.18 -10.57 -5.21
C MET A 131 15.85 -11.93 -5.00
N LYS A 132 15.76 -12.52 -3.79
CA LYS A 132 16.38 -13.82 -3.48
C LYS A 132 15.70 -15.02 -4.15
N VAL A 133 14.41 -14.93 -4.47
CA VAL A 133 13.66 -16.01 -5.16
C VAL A 133 13.98 -16.09 -6.66
N SER A 134 14.63 -15.05 -7.21
CA SER A 134 14.90 -14.92 -8.65
C SER A 134 16.33 -15.37 -9.07
N LEU A 135 17.11 -15.99 -8.16
CA LEU A 135 18.49 -16.48 -8.35
C LEU A 135 18.56 -18.00 -8.16
#